data_AF-A0A953T101-F1
#
_entry.id   AF-A0A953T101-F1
#
_cell.length_a   1.000
_cell.length_b   1.000
_cell.length_c   1.000
_cell.angle_alpha   90.00
_cell.angle_beta   90.00
_cell.angle_gamma   90.00
#
_symmetry.space_group_name_H-M   'P 1'
#
loop_
_entity.id
_entity.type
_entity.pdbx_description
1 polymer ?
#
loop_
_entity_poly.entity_id
_entity_poly.type
_entity_poly.pdbx_seq_one_letter_code
_entity_poly.pdbx_strand_id
1 'polypeptide(L)'
;MKVIFNTKAFAFFLLISSSLLFINCSNDETGTTLDLSPQFTVDVTALDFGEEVLNEVSERQSFVIDASNLTNELIVTSSEAQFEISRDGNVYTNTISYTVANANIDDKMVYVRFAPKNQILGDITGTITISSEEAGTETISLTGTSVLAVEETTTITTFQQVHHAFGENLSQSHTNVFQFPEDMTQISNITMFVKLECPDGGCNAWDVYANIAVKNTATSTWMEIGRYITPYGVDNHQLERGFEIDVTDFKSLLTGSVELKSFVEVWGSDGWNVSVEFDVTTGGEIEYPYSAISEVLQYNRHSLDGIPYGVPNEFDVDKTISIPQNAEATFLRTIITGWGHATPNDPGGRPCAEWCFRRHHILINGAETFEHYMGPIGCSSNPVAPQGGNWAPDRAGWCPGMSVPNRIDMFDPAMAGQTFTFEYDLEDWTSDSGGTNNAYYAISTFVVVKSNSPIETPMVTE
;
A
#
# COMPACT_ATOMS: atom_id res chain seq x y z
N MET A 1 13.43 33.02 8.70
CA MET A 1 12.91 33.75 9.88
C MET A 1 13.35 32.95 11.11
N LYS A 2 14.32 33.46 11.88
CA LYS A 2 14.92 32.73 13.02
C LYS A 2 13.95 32.80 14.21
N VAL A 3 13.44 31.65 14.65
CA VAL A 3 12.70 31.54 15.91
C VAL A 3 13.64 30.95 16.95
N ILE A 4 13.82 31.69 18.04
CA ILE A 4 14.70 31.41 19.17
C ILE A 4 13.84 30.74 20.24
N PHE A 5 14.17 29.50 20.63
CA PHE A 5 13.57 28.88 21.81
C PHE A 5 14.35 29.27 23.07
N ASN A 6 13.61 29.74 24.06
CA ASN A 6 14.08 30.30 25.32
C ASN A 6 13.94 29.23 26.41
N THR A 7 15.07 28.69 26.88
CA THR A 7 15.13 27.72 27.97
C THR A 7 15.03 28.43 29.32
N LYS A 8 13.96 28.16 30.09
CA LYS A 8 13.88 28.53 31.51
C LYS A 8 14.16 27.31 32.39
N ALA A 9 15.31 27.35 33.05
CA ALA A 9 15.67 26.45 34.13
C ALA A 9 14.84 26.78 35.39
N PHE A 10 14.19 25.76 35.96
CA PHE A 10 13.55 25.83 37.27
C PHE A 10 14.49 25.18 38.30
N ALA A 11 15.04 25.99 39.20
CA ALA A 11 15.85 25.54 40.32
C ALA A 11 14.93 25.24 41.51
N PHE A 12 14.95 24.02 42.02
CA PHE A 12 14.27 23.65 43.27
C PHE A 12 15.27 23.72 44.43
N PHE A 13 14.96 24.58 45.40
CA PHE A 13 15.68 24.77 46.65
C PHE A 13 14.96 23.94 47.72
N LEU A 14 15.60 22.94 48.32
CA LEU A 14 15.03 22.24 49.50
C LEU A 14 15.93 22.45 50.73
N LEU A 15 15.33 23.04 51.76
CA LEU A 15 15.94 23.39 53.03
C LEU A 15 16.30 22.14 53.85
N ILE A 16 17.53 22.13 54.37
CA ILE A 16 18.00 21.21 55.41
C ILE A 16 17.56 21.77 56.77
N SER A 17 16.65 21.09 57.46
CA SER A 17 16.29 21.35 58.86
C SER A 17 17.00 20.33 59.75
N SER A 18 18.02 20.78 60.47
CA SER A 18 18.68 20.03 61.53
C SER A 18 17.88 20.11 62.84
N SER A 19 17.50 18.97 63.41
CA SER A 19 16.93 18.89 64.76
C SER A 19 17.72 17.85 65.57
N LEU A 20 18.45 18.31 66.59
CA LEU A 20 19.15 17.45 67.55
C LEU A 20 18.20 16.87 68.61
N LEU A 21 18.27 15.54 68.75
CA LEU A 21 18.32 14.71 69.97
C LEU A 21 17.45 15.04 71.20
N PHE A 22 16.59 14.07 71.56
CA PHE A 22 16.48 13.56 72.93
C PHE A 22 16.56 12.03 72.93
N ILE A 23 17.62 11.50 73.54
CA ILE A 23 17.74 10.08 73.91
C ILE A 23 16.87 9.87 75.16
N ASN A 24 15.87 9.00 75.06
CA ASN A 24 15.22 8.40 76.21
C ASN A 24 15.41 6.89 76.08
N CYS A 25 16.35 6.33 76.85
CA CYS A 25 16.49 4.89 77.02
C CYS A 25 15.28 4.38 77.83
N SER A 26 14.32 3.77 77.15
CA SER A 26 13.41 2.80 77.78
C SER A 26 13.84 1.43 77.30
N ASN A 27 14.33 0.61 78.24
CA ASN A 27 14.54 -0.82 78.00
C ASN A 27 13.16 -1.47 77.88
N ASP A 28 12.70 -1.69 76.66
CA ASP A 28 11.69 -2.70 76.36
C ASP A 28 12.20 -3.51 75.17
N GLU A 29 12.55 -4.76 75.42
CA GLU A 29 12.74 -5.76 74.37
C GLU A 29 11.38 -6.01 73.71
N THR A 30 11.01 -5.17 72.75
CA THR A 30 9.93 -5.49 71.82
C THR A 30 10.48 -6.50 70.85
N GLY A 31 10.12 -7.77 71.05
CA GLY A 31 10.23 -8.78 70.00
C GLY A 31 9.57 -8.22 68.74
N THR A 32 10.34 -8.10 67.66
CA THR A 32 9.81 -7.81 66.34
C THR A 32 8.86 -8.96 65.99
N THR A 33 7.55 -8.73 66.13
CA THR A 33 6.55 -9.59 65.52
C THR A 33 6.82 -9.54 64.02
N LEU A 34 7.36 -10.62 63.46
CA LEU A 34 7.49 -10.78 62.01
C LEU A 34 6.09 -10.67 61.41
N ASP A 35 5.85 -9.60 60.68
CA ASP A 35 4.64 -9.45 59.88
C ASP A 35 4.76 -10.40 58.69
N LEU A 36 4.04 -11.51 58.78
CA LEU A 36 3.97 -12.53 57.73
C LEU A 36 2.71 -12.35 56.87
N SER A 37 2.07 -11.17 56.91
CA SER A 37 0.97 -10.89 56.01
C SER A 37 1.46 -10.88 54.56
N PRO A 38 0.76 -11.60 53.66
CA PRO A 38 1.03 -11.53 52.24
C PRO A 38 0.85 -10.11 51.73
N GLN A 39 1.85 -9.57 51.06
CA GLN A 39 1.83 -8.21 50.55
C GLN A 39 2.74 -8.06 49.33
N PHE A 40 2.43 -7.09 48.49
CA PHE A 40 3.32 -6.63 47.44
C PHE A 40 3.22 -5.11 47.29
N THR A 41 4.24 -4.51 46.71
CA THR A 41 4.31 -3.08 46.41
C THR A 41 4.86 -2.87 45.01
N VAL A 42 4.56 -1.72 44.44
CA VAL A 42 4.97 -1.32 43.09
C VAL A 42 5.57 0.08 43.17
N ASP A 43 6.65 0.33 42.44
CA ASP A 43 7.45 1.56 42.55
C ASP A 43 6.90 2.75 41.74
N VAL A 44 5.90 2.52 40.87
CA VAL A 44 5.25 3.55 40.05
C VAL A 44 3.73 3.45 40.10
N THR A 45 3.06 4.57 39.83
CA THR A 45 1.59 4.63 39.69
C THR A 45 1.12 4.89 38.26
N ALA A 46 2.02 5.32 37.37
CA ALA A 46 1.71 5.57 35.96
C ALA A 46 2.94 5.42 35.07
N LEU A 47 2.73 5.04 33.81
CA LEU A 47 3.71 5.06 32.73
C LEU A 47 3.11 5.82 31.54
N ASP A 48 3.81 6.86 31.08
CA ASP A 48 3.41 7.68 29.94
C ASP A 48 4.43 7.50 28.81
N PHE A 49 3.97 6.98 27.68
CA PHE A 49 4.80 6.69 26.51
C PHE A 49 4.87 7.87 25.53
N GLY A 50 4.13 8.95 25.75
CA GLY A 50 4.13 10.10 24.85
C GLY A 50 3.56 9.75 23.47
N GLU A 51 4.05 10.42 22.43
CA GLU A 51 3.67 10.14 21.04
C GLU A 51 4.49 9.00 20.47
N GLU A 52 3.83 8.05 19.83
CA GLU A 52 4.44 6.94 19.12
C GLU A 52 3.82 6.81 17.73
N VAL A 53 4.65 6.51 16.73
CA VAL A 53 4.18 6.34 15.35
C VAL A 53 3.36 5.04 15.25
N LEU A 54 2.22 5.10 14.57
CA LEU A 54 1.37 3.95 14.31
C LEU A 54 2.17 2.81 13.65
N ASN A 55 2.02 1.59 14.17
CA ASN A 55 2.73 0.37 13.79
C ASN A 55 4.23 0.33 14.19
N GLU A 56 4.74 1.37 14.84
CA GLU A 56 6.04 1.32 15.53
C GLU A 56 5.87 0.90 17.00
N VAL A 57 6.99 0.76 17.69
CA VAL A 57 7.03 0.29 19.07
C VAL A 57 7.90 1.24 19.86
N SER A 58 7.34 1.76 20.96
CA SER A 58 8.01 2.72 21.81
C SER A 58 9.26 2.16 22.46
N GLU A 59 10.12 3.06 22.91
CA GLU A 59 11.12 2.73 23.92
C GLU A 59 10.44 2.09 25.13
N ARG A 60 11.05 1.01 25.64
CA ARG A 60 10.48 0.27 26.78
C ARG A 60 10.69 1.07 28.07
N GLN A 61 9.64 1.12 28.89
CA GLN A 61 9.72 1.55 30.27
C GLN A 61 9.68 0.33 31.19
N SER A 62 9.89 0.52 32.48
CA SER A 62 9.86 -0.57 33.45
C SER A 62 9.35 -0.12 34.80
N PHE A 63 8.83 -1.07 35.56
CA PHE A 63 8.51 -0.93 36.98
C PHE A 63 8.99 -2.15 37.76
N VAL A 64 9.11 -2.00 39.07
CA VAL A 64 9.59 -3.02 39.99
C VAL A 64 8.45 -3.46 40.91
N ILE A 65 8.34 -4.78 41.11
CA ILE A 65 7.44 -5.37 42.08
C ILE A 65 8.25 -6.03 43.20
N ASP A 66 8.05 -5.56 44.42
CA ASP A 66 8.53 -6.22 45.64
C ASP A 66 7.37 -6.95 46.29
N ALA A 67 7.57 -8.21 46.67
CA ALA A 67 6.51 -9.00 47.29
C ALA A 67 7.06 -9.94 48.35
N SER A 68 6.30 -10.12 49.41
CA SER A 68 6.68 -10.91 50.57
C SER A 68 5.51 -11.73 51.07
N ASN A 69 5.82 -12.95 51.50
CA ASN A 69 4.88 -13.91 52.10
C ASN A 69 3.68 -14.29 51.21
N LEU A 70 3.77 -14.14 49.88
CA LEU A 70 2.74 -14.60 48.96
C LEU A 70 2.65 -16.14 48.98
N THR A 71 1.43 -16.66 48.96
CA THR A 71 1.10 -18.09 48.91
C THR A 71 0.44 -18.51 47.60
N ASN A 72 -0.02 -17.56 46.79
CA ASN A 72 -0.60 -17.76 45.48
C ASN A 72 0.25 -17.04 44.41
N GLU A 73 -0.10 -17.25 43.15
CA GLU A 73 0.61 -16.62 42.04
C GLU A 73 0.38 -15.11 42.01
N LEU A 74 1.40 -14.39 41.53
CA LEU A 74 1.29 -12.98 41.21
C LEU A 74 1.06 -12.85 39.70
N ILE A 75 -0.08 -12.27 39.32
CA ILE A 75 -0.48 -12.09 37.92
C ILE A 75 -0.39 -10.61 37.59
N VAL A 76 0.22 -10.29 36.45
CA VAL A 76 0.30 -8.93 35.90
C VAL A 76 -0.39 -8.95 34.54
N THR A 77 -1.40 -8.10 34.37
CA THR A 77 -2.23 -8.05 33.15
C THR A 77 -2.37 -6.62 32.67
N SER A 78 -2.11 -6.37 31.40
CA SER A 78 -2.45 -5.13 30.71
C SER A 78 -3.91 -5.18 30.22
N SER A 79 -4.67 -4.11 30.45
CA SER A 79 -6.07 -4.01 30.00
C SER A 79 -6.21 -3.77 28.50
N GLU A 80 -5.17 -3.25 27.86
CA GLU A 80 -5.17 -2.84 26.46
C GLU A 80 -4.11 -3.60 25.66
N ALA A 81 -4.50 -4.07 24.47
CA ALA A 81 -3.64 -4.89 23.63
C ALA A 81 -2.35 -4.18 23.20
N GLN A 82 -2.41 -2.85 23.07
CA GLN A 82 -1.33 -1.99 22.59
C GLN A 82 -0.30 -1.66 23.67
N PHE A 83 -0.57 -1.95 24.95
CA PHE A 83 0.46 -1.91 25.99
C PHE A 83 0.89 -3.34 26.30
N GLU A 84 2.07 -3.70 25.83
CA GLU A 84 2.60 -5.05 25.95
C GLU A 84 3.59 -5.13 27.12
N ILE A 85 3.57 -6.23 27.87
CA ILE A 85 4.37 -6.46 29.08
C ILE A 85 5.33 -7.64 28.91
N SER A 86 6.49 -7.58 29.58
CA SER A 86 7.52 -8.61 29.47
C SER A 86 8.31 -8.82 30.78
N ARG A 87 8.74 -10.06 31.01
CA ARG A 87 9.62 -10.45 32.12
C ARG A 87 11.10 -10.34 31.78
N ASP A 88 11.45 -10.47 30.51
CA ASP A 88 12.84 -10.56 30.03
C ASP A 88 13.22 -9.42 29.08
N GLY A 89 12.23 -8.60 28.69
CA GLY A 89 12.39 -7.49 27.77
C GLY A 89 12.50 -7.92 26.31
N ASN A 90 12.29 -9.20 26.00
CA ASN A 90 12.38 -9.79 24.65
C ASN A 90 11.03 -10.35 24.19
N VAL A 91 10.35 -11.12 25.05
CA VAL A 91 9.04 -11.71 24.75
C VAL A 91 7.96 -10.89 25.44
N TYR A 92 7.10 -10.27 24.64
CA TYR A 92 6.02 -9.41 25.11
C TYR A 92 4.66 -10.11 24.96
N THR A 93 3.81 -9.96 25.97
CA THR A 93 2.45 -10.50 26.04
C THR A 93 1.54 -9.46 26.71
N ASN A 94 0.25 -9.73 26.89
CA ASN A 94 -0.64 -8.88 27.69
C ASN A 94 -0.85 -9.41 29.12
N THR A 95 -0.36 -10.62 29.40
CA THR A 95 -0.43 -11.24 30.73
C THR A 95 0.85 -12.03 31.00
N ILE A 96 1.41 -11.83 32.19
CA ILE A 96 2.52 -12.63 32.74
C ILE A 96 2.14 -13.10 34.14
N SER A 97 2.66 -14.26 34.54
CA SER A 97 2.51 -14.76 35.89
C SER A 97 3.87 -15.10 36.51
N TYR A 98 3.96 -14.91 37.82
CA TYR A 98 5.05 -15.37 38.65
C TYR A 98 4.51 -16.46 39.59
N THR A 99 5.13 -17.64 39.52
CA THR A 99 4.88 -18.70 40.49
C THR A 99 5.19 -18.20 41.91
N VAL A 100 4.56 -18.77 42.93
CA VAL A 100 4.76 -18.40 44.35
C VAL A 100 6.24 -18.24 44.72
N ALA A 101 7.09 -19.19 44.30
CA ALA A 101 8.53 -19.16 44.59
C ALA A 101 9.24 -17.95 43.95
N ASN A 102 8.86 -17.59 42.72
CA ASN A 102 9.45 -16.46 42.01
C ASN A 102 8.82 -15.13 42.43
N ALA A 103 7.54 -15.13 42.82
CA ALA A 103 6.81 -13.94 43.24
C ALA A 103 7.43 -13.34 44.51
N ASN A 104 7.93 -14.17 45.42
CA ASN A 104 8.58 -13.74 46.67
C ASN A 104 10.08 -13.39 46.53
N ILE A 105 10.58 -13.23 45.31
CA ILE A 105 11.91 -12.66 45.06
C ILE A 105 11.74 -11.14 44.92
N ASP A 106 12.52 -10.36 45.65
CA ASP A 106 12.50 -8.89 45.56
C ASP A 106 13.07 -8.39 44.21
N ASP A 107 12.82 -7.13 43.89
CA ASP A 107 13.31 -6.45 42.68
C ASP A 107 12.84 -7.07 41.35
N LYS A 108 11.58 -7.55 41.29
CA LYS A 108 11.02 -8.10 40.03
C LYS A 108 10.76 -6.97 39.04
N MET A 109 11.68 -6.81 38.10
CA MET A 109 11.51 -5.88 36.98
C MET A 109 10.51 -6.43 35.96
N VAL A 110 9.53 -5.60 35.61
CA VAL A 110 8.59 -5.81 34.50
C VAL A 110 8.83 -4.71 33.47
N TYR A 111 9.02 -5.11 32.23
CA TYR A 111 9.14 -4.18 31.10
C TYR A 111 7.79 -3.96 30.47
N VAL A 112 7.52 -2.73 30.03
CA VAL A 112 6.29 -2.32 29.37
C VAL A 112 6.66 -1.50 28.14
N ARG A 113 5.96 -1.71 27.03
CA ARG A 113 6.10 -0.87 25.83
C ARG A 113 4.73 -0.55 25.25
N PHE A 114 4.64 0.58 24.56
CA PHE A 114 3.48 0.96 23.77
C PHE A 114 3.72 0.58 22.31
N ALA A 115 2.78 -0.13 21.71
CA ALA A 115 2.83 -0.63 20.35
C ALA A 115 1.48 -0.36 19.67
N PRO A 116 1.19 0.90 19.30
CA PRO A 116 -0.05 1.25 18.64
C PRO A 116 -0.17 0.51 17.30
N LYS A 117 -1.30 -0.17 17.11
CA LYS A 117 -1.59 -1.04 15.95
C LYS A 117 -3.04 -0.88 15.52
N ASN A 118 -3.38 -1.42 14.35
CA ASN A 118 -4.76 -1.50 13.83
C ASN A 118 -5.38 -0.12 13.56
N GLN A 119 -4.60 0.85 13.08
CA GLN A 119 -5.07 2.18 12.67
C GLN A 119 -5.77 3.00 13.76
N ILE A 120 -5.55 2.69 15.04
CA ILE A 120 -6.06 3.51 16.15
C ILE A 120 -5.13 4.69 16.33
N LEU A 121 -5.65 5.91 16.10
CA LEU A 121 -4.94 7.18 16.28
C LEU A 121 -5.46 7.93 17.51
N GLY A 122 -4.62 8.83 18.02
CA GLY A 122 -4.93 9.68 19.17
C GLY A 122 -4.61 9.01 20.50
N ASP A 123 -5.19 9.56 21.56
CA ASP A 123 -4.89 9.15 22.93
C ASP A 123 -5.45 7.77 23.25
N ILE A 124 -4.56 6.87 23.66
CA ILE A 124 -4.87 5.52 24.12
C ILE A 124 -4.50 5.44 25.60
N THR A 125 -5.45 4.95 26.40
CA THR A 125 -5.29 4.80 27.85
C THR A 125 -5.56 3.37 28.26
N GLY A 126 -4.73 2.83 29.15
CA GLY A 126 -4.91 1.50 29.71
C GLY A 126 -4.50 1.43 31.17
N THR A 127 -4.56 0.23 31.74
CA THR A 127 -4.09 -0.05 33.10
C THR A 127 -3.34 -1.37 33.13
N ILE A 128 -2.23 -1.42 33.86
CA ILE A 128 -1.66 -2.69 34.33
C ILE A 128 -2.28 -3.01 35.67
N THR A 129 -2.85 -4.21 35.79
CA THR A 129 -3.40 -4.75 37.02
C THR A 129 -2.44 -5.82 37.55
N ILE A 130 -1.93 -5.62 38.77
CA ILE A 130 -1.11 -6.58 39.50
C ILE A 130 -1.98 -7.18 40.59
N SER A 131 -2.15 -8.50 40.61
CA SER A 131 -3.03 -9.17 41.57
C SER A 131 -2.44 -10.46 42.13
N SER A 132 -2.68 -10.69 43.42
CA SER A 132 -2.49 -11.96 44.13
C SER A 132 -3.68 -12.13 45.09
N GLU A 133 -4.26 -13.32 45.15
CA GLU A 133 -5.56 -13.59 45.81
C GLU A 133 -5.61 -13.13 47.28
N GLU A 134 -4.49 -13.27 47.97
CA GLU A 134 -4.31 -12.99 49.39
C GLU A 134 -3.77 -11.59 49.70
N ALA A 135 -3.13 -10.94 48.72
CA ALA A 135 -2.48 -9.64 48.87
C ALA A 135 -3.23 -8.49 48.18
N GLY A 136 -4.31 -8.80 47.46
CA GLY A 136 -5.18 -7.81 46.82
C GLY A 136 -4.73 -7.43 45.41
N THR A 137 -4.94 -6.17 45.03
CA THR A 137 -4.72 -5.68 43.67
C THR A 137 -4.20 -4.25 43.70
N GLU A 138 -3.18 -3.99 42.88
CA GLU A 138 -2.69 -2.64 42.59
C GLU A 138 -2.76 -2.37 41.09
N THR A 139 -2.84 -1.10 40.73
CA THR A 139 -2.98 -0.68 39.33
C THR A 139 -1.99 0.42 38.96
N ILE A 140 -1.45 0.34 37.75
CA ILE A 140 -0.62 1.38 37.12
C ILE A 140 -1.39 1.93 35.93
N SER A 141 -1.57 3.24 35.84
CA SER A 141 -2.17 3.88 34.65
C SER A 141 -1.18 3.92 33.47
N LEU A 142 -1.67 3.67 32.26
CA LEU A 142 -0.88 3.73 31.02
C LEU A 142 -1.46 4.78 30.10
N THR A 143 -0.62 5.62 29.53
CA THR A 143 -1.00 6.59 28.49
C THR A 143 -0.01 6.55 27.34
N GLY A 144 -0.51 6.75 26.12
CA GLY A 144 0.27 6.94 24.91
C GLY A 144 -0.61 7.55 23.82
N THR A 145 -0.02 8.29 22.90
CA THR A 145 -0.72 8.92 21.79
C THR A 145 -0.20 8.31 20.49
N SER A 146 -1.07 7.69 19.72
CA SER A 146 -0.73 7.14 18.41
C SER A 146 -0.83 8.23 17.34
N VAL A 147 0.26 8.48 16.61
CA VAL A 147 0.34 9.48 15.55
C VAL A 147 0.73 8.84 14.22
N LEU A 148 0.36 9.47 13.10
CA LEU A 148 0.88 9.06 11.79
C LEU A 148 2.35 9.48 11.64
N ALA A 149 3.12 8.68 10.92
CA ALA A 149 4.44 9.09 10.46
C ALA A 149 4.32 10.35 9.59
N VAL A 150 5.33 11.21 9.63
CA VAL A 150 5.39 12.38 8.74
C VAL A 150 5.52 11.89 7.30
N GLU A 151 4.71 12.46 6.40
CA GLU A 151 4.82 12.17 4.97
C GLU A 151 6.11 12.75 4.39
N GLU A 152 6.90 11.90 3.75
CA GLU A 152 8.10 12.27 3.01
C GLU A 152 8.03 11.68 1.59
N THR A 153 8.24 12.52 0.57
CA THR A 153 8.24 12.08 -0.84
C THR A 153 9.65 12.15 -1.41
N THR A 154 10.10 11.04 -1.98
CA THR A 154 11.35 10.94 -2.75
C THR A 154 11.05 10.68 -4.21
N THR A 155 11.57 11.52 -5.10
CA THR A 155 11.47 11.31 -6.55
C THR A 155 12.60 10.43 -7.07
N ILE A 156 12.23 9.35 -7.77
CA ILE A 156 13.12 8.42 -8.45
C ILE A 156 13.03 8.68 -9.95
N THR A 157 14.11 9.22 -10.51
CA THR A 157 14.22 9.43 -11.96
C THR A 157 14.65 8.13 -12.65
N THR A 158 13.91 7.70 -13.68
CA THR A 158 14.20 6.47 -14.42
C THR A 158 14.61 6.75 -15.86
N PHE A 159 13.75 6.48 -16.85
CA PHE A 159 13.98 6.85 -18.24
C PHE A 159 14.05 8.38 -18.38
N GLN A 160 15.00 8.87 -19.17
CA GLN A 160 15.18 10.29 -19.45
C GLN A 160 15.36 10.47 -20.95
N GLN A 161 14.38 11.12 -21.59
CA GLN A 161 14.34 11.41 -23.02
C GLN A 161 14.70 10.21 -23.91
N VAL A 162 14.22 9.03 -23.55
CA VAL A 162 14.49 7.81 -24.31
C VAL A 162 13.67 7.82 -25.59
N HIS A 163 14.37 7.78 -26.72
CA HIS A 163 13.76 7.88 -28.04
C HIS A 163 13.15 6.55 -28.50
N HIS A 164 11.82 6.50 -28.55
CA HIS A 164 11.03 5.37 -29.05
C HIS A 164 10.65 5.64 -30.50
N ALA A 165 11.08 4.77 -31.42
CA ALA A 165 10.85 4.93 -32.85
C ALA A 165 10.92 3.59 -33.60
N PHE A 166 10.51 3.57 -34.86
CA PHE A 166 10.54 2.39 -35.71
C PHE A 166 11.37 2.63 -36.98
N GLY A 167 12.24 1.68 -37.29
CA GLY A 167 13.14 1.75 -38.44
C GLY A 167 14.45 1.00 -38.19
N GLU A 168 15.40 1.14 -39.11
CA GLU A 168 16.73 0.53 -38.98
C GLU A 168 17.47 1.12 -37.77
N ASN A 169 17.95 0.26 -36.86
CA ASN A 169 18.63 0.64 -35.62
C ASN A 169 17.80 1.51 -34.64
N LEU A 170 16.47 1.50 -34.77
CA LEU A 170 15.53 2.14 -33.84
C LEU A 170 14.74 1.07 -33.07
N SER A 171 14.18 1.43 -31.92
CA SER A 171 13.37 0.51 -31.11
C SER A 171 12.11 1.18 -30.60
N GLN A 172 11.00 0.44 -30.64
CA GLN A 172 9.74 0.82 -30.00
C GLN A 172 9.75 0.51 -28.50
N SER A 173 10.69 -0.30 -28.01
CA SER A 173 10.79 -0.73 -26.61
C SER A 173 12.18 -0.48 -26.04
N HIS A 174 12.23 -0.02 -24.80
CA HIS A 174 13.48 0.15 -24.05
C HIS A 174 13.34 -0.45 -22.66
N THR A 175 14.36 -1.20 -22.23
CA THR A 175 14.44 -1.74 -20.88
C THR A 175 15.67 -1.21 -20.17
N ASN A 176 15.57 -1.01 -18.86
CA ASN A 176 16.71 -0.67 -18.02
C ASN A 176 16.42 -1.00 -16.55
N VAL A 177 17.46 -1.01 -15.72
CA VAL A 177 17.38 -1.29 -14.28
C VAL A 177 17.58 -0.01 -13.48
N PHE A 178 16.72 0.19 -12.48
CA PHE A 178 16.69 1.37 -11.61
C PHE A 178 16.66 0.96 -10.15
N GLN A 179 17.03 1.87 -9.25
CA GLN A 179 17.05 1.61 -7.81
C GLN A 179 15.84 2.26 -7.15
N PHE A 180 15.10 1.45 -6.41
CA PHE A 180 13.99 1.85 -5.56
C PHE A 180 14.32 1.56 -4.09
N PRO A 181 13.58 2.14 -3.11
CA PRO A 181 13.72 1.78 -1.71
C PRO A 181 13.61 0.26 -1.50
N GLU A 182 14.22 -0.25 -0.44
CA GLU A 182 14.11 -1.68 -0.11
C GLU A 182 12.89 -1.94 0.78
N ASP A 183 12.63 -1.04 1.74
CA ASP A 183 11.52 -1.16 2.67
C ASP A 183 10.22 -0.58 2.09
N MET A 184 9.31 -1.49 1.71
CA MET A 184 7.98 -1.15 1.17
C MET A 184 6.91 -1.01 2.27
N THR A 185 7.24 -1.31 3.53
CA THR A 185 6.28 -1.30 4.65
C THR A 185 5.88 0.11 5.06
N GLN A 186 6.77 1.07 4.82
CA GLN A 186 6.58 2.49 5.13
C GLN A 186 5.99 3.29 3.97
N ILE A 187 5.75 2.67 2.81
CA ILE A 187 5.24 3.36 1.63
C ILE A 187 3.71 3.43 1.67
N SER A 188 3.20 4.66 1.69
CA SER A 188 1.77 4.98 1.55
C SER A 188 1.35 5.09 0.10
N ASN A 189 2.21 5.65 -0.77
CA ASN A 189 1.87 5.90 -2.17
C ASN A 189 3.09 5.83 -3.11
N ILE A 190 2.90 5.31 -4.31
CA ILE A 190 3.84 5.41 -5.43
C ILE A 190 3.11 5.96 -6.66
N THR A 191 3.45 7.18 -7.06
CA THR A 191 2.91 7.83 -8.26
C THR A 191 3.94 7.82 -9.37
N MET A 192 3.59 7.26 -10.53
CA MET A 192 4.39 7.31 -11.75
C MET A 192 3.99 8.52 -12.59
N PHE A 193 4.98 9.24 -13.12
CA PHE A 193 4.80 10.34 -14.05
C PHE A 193 5.46 10.02 -15.39
N VAL A 194 4.73 10.18 -16.49
CA VAL A 194 5.21 9.92 -17.86
C VAL A 194 5.18 11.21 -18.67
N LYS A 195 6.37 11.74 -18.95
CA LYS A 195 6.55 12.93 -19.79
C LYS A 195 6.90 12.53 -21.22
N LEU A 196 6.15 13.08 -22.16
CA LEU A 196 6.39 12.93 -23.59
C LEU A 196 6.98 14.23 -24.10
N GLU A 197 8.05 14.13 -24.88
CA GLU A 197 8.71 15.26 -25.54
C GLU A 197 8.85 14.96 -27.03
N CYS A 198 8.67 15.98 -27.88
CA CYS A 198 8.90 15.84 -29.31
C CYS A 198 10.39 15.69 -29.60
N PRO A 199 10.81 14.66 -30.36
CA PRO A 199 12.17 14.57 -30.87
C PRO A 199 12.51 15.71 -31.83
N ASP A 200 13.80 15.86 -32.14
CA ASP A 200 14.27 16.81 -33.16
C ASP A 200 13.61 16.49 -34.51
N GLY A 201 12.75 17.39 -35.00
CA GLY A 201 11.96 17.19 -36.22
C GLY A 201 10.45 17.07 -35.97
N GLY A 202 10.01 16.96 -34.71
CA GLY A 202 8.61 16.97 -34.30
C GLY A 202 8.15 15.63 -33.73
N CYS A 203 7.02 15.66 -33.01
CA CYS A 203 6.37 14.47 -32.49
C CYS A 203 5.76 13.62 -33.61
N ASN A 204 5.65 12.31 -33.38
CA ASN A 204 4.81 11.47 -34.22
C ASN A 204 3.38 12.03 -34.30
N ALA A 205 2.84 12.07 -35.52
CA ALA A 205 1.56 12.73 -35.77
C ALA A 205 0.34 11.96 -35.24
N TRP A 206 0.49 10.69 -34.85
CA TRP A 206 -0.59 9.79 -34.46
C TRP A 206 -0.69 9.59 -32.95
N ASP A 207 -1.90 9.28 -32.50
CA ASP A 207 -2.23 8.86 -31.15
C ASP A 207 -2.01 7.35 -31.00
N VAL A 208 -0.81 6.96 -30.59
CA VAL A 208 -0.41 5.56 -30.51
C VAL A 208 -0.50 5.01 -29.10
N TYR A 209 -0.76 3.71 -29.01
CA TYR A 209 -0.71 2.95 -27.77
C TYR A 209 0.69 3.00 -27.16
N ALA A 210 0.76 3.16 -25.84
CA ALA A 210 2.01 3.09 -25.11
C ALA A 210 1.79 2.59 -23.68
N ASN A 211 2.80 1.94 -23.11
CA ASN A 211 2.76 1.49 -21.73
C ASN A 211 4.11 1.43 -21.05
N ILE A 212 4.07 1.39 -19.71
CA ILE A 212 5.20 1.10 -18.84
C ILE A 212 4.91 -0.23 -18.14
N ALA A 213 5.92 -1.09 -18.04
CA ALA A 213 5.84 -2.37 -17.36
C ALA A 213 7.02 -2.60 -16.42
N VAL A 214 6.78 -3.32 -15.32
CA VAL A 214 7.80 -3.78 -14.38
C VAL A 214 8.07 -5.26 -14.58
N LYS A 215 9.33 -5.69 -14.43
CA LYS A 215 9.69 -7.10 -14.49
C LYS A 215 9.34 -7.79 -13.17
N ASN A 216 8.51 -8.81 -13.21
CA ASN A 216 8.38 -9.75 -12.10
C ASN A 216 9.53 -10.77 -12.19
N THR A 217 10.48 -10.69 -11.27
CA THR A 217 11.68 -11.54 -11.26
C THR A 217 11.40 -12.99 -10.89
N ALA A 218 10.33 -13.25 -10.11
CA ALA A 218 9.95 -14.60 -9.71
C ALA A 218 9.40 -15.42 -10.88
N THR A 219 8.60 -14.81 -11.75
CA THR A 219 7.97 -15.45 -12.91
C THR A 219 8.71 -15.17 -14.22
N SER A 220 9.63 -14.20 -14.24
CA SER A 220 10.24 -13.65 -15.45
C SER A 220 9.23 -13.04 -16.45
N THR A 221 8.06 -12.57 -15.99
CA THR A 221 7.06 -11.89 -16.81
C THR A 221 7.13 -10.37 -16.68
N TRP A 222 6.55 -9.64 -17.63
CA TRP A 222 6.40 -8.18 -17.57
C TRP A 222 4.98 -7.86 -17.11
N MET A 223 4.81 -7.03 -16.08
CA MET A 223 3.51 -6.60 -15.56
C MET A 223 3.29 -5.13 -15.94
N GLU A 224 2.24 -4.85 -16.71
CA GLU A 224 1.86 -3.48 -17.10
C GLU A 224 1.40 -2.68 -15.88
N ILE A 225 2.15 -1.62 -15.54
CA ILE A 225 1.87 -0.78 -14.38
C ILE A 225 1.05 0.46 -14.75
N GLY A 226 1.14 0.90 -16.01
CA GLY A 226 0.37 2.01 -16.54
C GLY A 226 0.37 2.04 -18.06
N ARG A 227 -0.75 2.47 -18.64
CA ARG A 227 -0.96 2.62 -20.07
C ARG A 227 -1.39 4.05 -20.38
N TYR A 228 -0.98 4.55 -21.52
CA TYR A 228 -1.37 5.87 -22.01
C TYR A 228 -1.47 5.86 -23.53
N ILE A 229 -2.20 6.82 -24.08
CA ILE A 229 -2.26 7.06 -25.52
C ILE A 229 -1.53 8.38 -25.79
N THR A 230 -0.57 8.38 -26.71
CA THR A 230 0.16 9.61 -27.05
C THR A 230 -0.82 10.65 -27.62
N PRO A 231 -0.58 11.95 -27.41
CA PRO A 231 -1.36 12.98 -28.08
C PRO A 231 -1.01 13.02 -29.58
N TYR A 232 -1.90 13.59 -30.39
CA TYR A 232 -1.61 13.81 -31.81
C TYR A 232 -0.56 14.92 -32.02
N GLY A 233 0.68 14.55 -32.34
CA GLY A 233 1.69 15.47 -32.90
C GLY A 233 2.16 16.61 -31.99
N VAL A 234 1.87 16.54 -30.69
CA VAL A 234 2.31 17.53 -29.68
C VAL A 234 2.88 16.79 -28.47
N ASP A 235 3.66 17.44 -27.63
CA ASP A 235 4.11 16.87 -26.35
C ASP A 235 2.99 16.99 -25.28
N ASN A 236 3.28 16.61 -24.03
CA ASN A 236 2.35 16.76 -22.91
C ASN A 236 2.76 17.84 -21.91
N HIS A 237 3.48 18.88 -22.35
CA HIS A 237 4.06 19.91 -21.48
C HIS A 237 3.03 20.73 -20.65
N GLN A 238 1.76 20.73 -21.06
CA GLN A 238 0.66 21.34 -20.29
C GLN A 238 0.51 20.68 -18.92
N LEU A 239 0.95 19.43 -18.78
CA LEU A 239 1.11 18.74 -17.52
C LEU A 239 2.59 18.87 -17.10
N GLU A 240 2.87 19.62 -16.04
CA GLU A 240 4.24 19.99 -15.62
C GLU A 240 5.18 18.76 -15.54
N ARG A 241 4.65 17.65 -15.01
CA ARG A 241 5.34 16.37 -14.83
C ARG A 241 4.90 15.28 -15.82
N GLY A 242 3.97 15.57 -16.72
CA GLY A 242 3.40 14.59 -17.65
C GLY A 242 2.19 13.85 -17.09
N PHE A 243 1.89 12.67 -17.65
CA PHE A 243 0.75 11.85 -17.22
C PHE A 243 1.00 11.24 -15.86
N GLU A 244 0.07 11.45 -14.94
CA GLU A 244 0.10 10.91 -13.59
C GLU A 244 -0.66 9.58 -13.52
N ILE A 245 -0.03 8.54 -12.97
CA ILE A 245 -0.59 7.20 -12.82
C ILE A 245 -0.19 6.64 -11.45
N ASP A 246 -1.18 6.31 -10.62
CA ASP A 246 -0.95 5.58 -9.37
C ASP A 246 -0.54 4.13 -9.67
N VAL A 247 0.63 3.74 -9.17
CA VAL A 247 1.23 2.40 -9.31
C VAL A 247 1.52 1.75 -7.95
N THR A 248 0.90 2.25 -6.87
CA THR A 248 1.10 1.77 -5.49
C THR A 248 0.82 0.27 -5.35
N ASP A 249 -0.13 -0.26 -6.12
CA ASP A 249 -0.47 -1.70 -6.16
C ASP A 249 0.73 -2.59 -6.53
N PHE A 250 1.73 -2.04 -7.21
CA PHE A 250 2.95 -2.74 -7.63
C PHE A 250 4.12 -2.53 -6.66
N LYS A 251 3.92 -1.94 -5.47
CA LYS A 251 5.03 -1.65 -4.54
C LYS A 251 5.88 -2.89 -4.20
N SER A 252 5.27 -4.08 -4.11
CA SER A 252 6.00 -5.33 -3.86
C SER A 252 6.97 -5.73 -4.99
N LEU A 253 6.85 -5.13 -6.18
CA LEU A 253 7.75 -5.31 -7.32
C LEU A 253 8.66 -4.11 -7.58
N LEU A 254 8.34 -2.95 -7.00
CA LEU A 254 9.11 -1.70 -7.10
C LEU A 254 10.08 -1.57 -5.92
N THR A 255 10.82 -2.63 -5.60
CA THR A 255 11.76 -2.70 -4.46
C THR A 255 13.17 -3.06 -4.90
N GLY A 256 14.16 -2.36 -4.34
CA GLY A 256 15.57 -2.58 -4.63
C GLY A 256 15.91 -2.39 -6.11
N SER A 257 16.44 -3.43 -6.77
CA SER A 257 16.85 -3.38 -8.18
C SER A 257 15.68 -3.74 -9.10
N VAL A 258 15.06 -2.73 -9.72
CA VAL A 258 13.83 -2.85 -10.51
C VAL A 258 14.14 -2.73 -12.00
N GLU A 259 13.80 -3.75 -12.78
CA GLU A 259 13.85 -3.68 -14.25
C GLU A 259 12.52 -3.16 -14.80
N LEU A 260 12.57 -2.04 -15.53
CA LEU A 260 11.41 -1.42 -16.17
C LEU A 260 11.51 -1.54 -17.69
N LYS A 261 10.35 -1.56 -18.35
CA LYS A 261 10.19 -1.48 -19.81
C LYS A 261 9.27 -0.32 -20.16
N SER A 262 9.71 0.52 -21.10
CA SER A 262 8.88 1.52 -21.75
C SER A 262 8.62 1.07 -23.20
N PHE A 263 7.37 1.17 -23.66
CA PHE A 263 6.97 0.82 -25.01
C PHE A 263 6.04 1.89 -25.61
N VAL A 264 6.25 2.19 -26.90
CA VAL A 264 5.38 3.06 -27.71
C VAL A 264 5.16 2.41 -29.07
N GLU A 265 3.91 2.21 -29.47
CA GLU A 265 3.49 1.55 -30.72
C GLU A 265 3.62 2.48 -31.94
N VAL A 266 4.78 3.09 -32.13
CA VAL A 266 5.08 4.00 -33.23
C VAL A 266 5.64 3.26 -34.43
N TRP A 267 5.24 3.64 -35.65
CA TRP A 267 5.65 2.98 -36.90
C TRP A 267 6.51 3.86 -37.83
N GLY A 268 7.05 4.95 -37.30
CA GLY A 268 7.94 5.88 -38.00
C GLY A 268 9.19 6.21 -37.21
N SER A 269 10.16 6.84 -37.88
CA SER A 269 11.42 7.29 -37.28
C SER A 269 11.28 8.62 -36.53
N ASP A 270 10.12 9.27 -36.62
CA ASP A 270 9.79 10.52 -35.92
C ASP A 270 9.64 10.27 -34.42
N GLY A 271 8.89 9.23 -34.03
CA GLY A 271 8.93 8.69 -32.68
C GLY A 271 8.48 9.63 -31.56
N TRP A 272 8.91 9.29 -30.34
CA TRP A 272 8.66 10.02 -29.10
C TRP A 272 9.88 9.94 -28.19
N ASN A 273 10.21 11.04 -27.51
CA ASN A 273 11.14 10.99 -26.37
C ASN A 273 10.32 10.80 -25.09
N VAL A 274 10.60 9.74 -24.34
CA VAL A 274 9.86 9.38 -23.12
C VAL A 274 10.77 9.54 -21.91
N SER A 275 10.30 10.31 -20.93
CA SER A 275 10.89 10.40 -19.59
C SER A 275 9.91 9.86 -18.56
N VAL A 276 10.40 9.09 -17.59
CA VAL A 276 9.57 8.47 -16.54
C VAL A 276 10.21 8.71 -15.18
N GLU A 277 9.42 9.16 -14.23
CA GLU A 277 9.82 9.31 -12.83
C GLU A 277 8.73 8.77 -11.89
N PHE A 278 9.13 8.47 -10.67
CA PHE A 278 8.25 7.95 -9.64
C PHE A 278 8.40 8.79 -8.38
N ASP A 279 7.30 9.29 -7.83
CA ASP A 279 7.28 9.78 -6.47
C ASP A 279 6.93 8.64 -5.53
N VAL A 280 7.87 8.29 -4.65
CA VAL A 280 7.66 7.34 -3.58
C VAL A 280 7.43 8.11 -2.30
N THR A 281 6.23 8.02 -1.75
CA THR A 281 5.83 8.68 -0.50
C THR A 281 5.83 7.67 0.63
N THR A 282 6.58 7.99 1.68
CA THR A 282 6.62 7.23 2.93
C THR A 282 5.90 7.98 4.05
N GLY A 283 5.43 7.24 5.05
CA GLY A 283 4.66 7.81 6.15
C GLY A 283 3.25 8.25 5.73
N GLY A 284 2.59 9.02 6.58
CA GLY A 284 1.17 9.32 6.44
C GLY A 284 0.29 8.11 6.76
N GLU A 285 -0.88 8.07 6.14
CA GLU A 285 -1.83 6.96 6.31
C GLU A 285 -1.38 5.74 5.48
N ILE A 286 -0.95 4.69 6.18
CA ILE A 286 -0.60 3.41 5.58
C ILE A 286 -1.67 2.41 5.99
N GLU A 287 -2.60 2.14 5.07
CA GLU A 287 -3.71 1.24 5.37
C GLU A 287 -3.19 -0.18 5.68
N TYR A 288 -2.26 -0.67 4.85
CA TYR A 288 -1.61 -1.96 5.01
C TYR A 288 -0.11 -1.90 4.64
N PRO A 289 0.80 -2.27 5.55
CA PRO A 289 2.24 -2.30 5.28
C PRO A 289 2.62 -3.36 4.23
N TYR A 290 1.90 -4.49 4.17
CA TYR A 290 2.21 -5.58 3.24
C TYR A 290 1.16 -5.70 2.14
N SER A 291 1.64 -5.88 0.91
CA SER A 291 0.80 -6.16 -0.25
C SER A 291 1.50 -7.14 -1.18
N ALA A 292 0.71 -7.91 -1.92
CA ALA A 292 1.20 -8.75 -3.00
C ALA A 292 0.24 -8.68 -4.19
N ILE A 293 0.77 -8.93 -5.38
CA ILE A 293 0.05 -8.80 -6.64
C ILE A 293 0.40 -9.96 -7.57
N SER A 294 -0.62 -10.47 -8.27
CA SER A 294 -0.48 -11.48 -9.32
C SER A 294 -1.15 -11.04 -10.60
N GLU A 295 -0.54 -11.42 -11.72
CA GLU A 295 -1.17 -11.37 -13.03
C GLU A 295 -2.33 -12.36 -13.09
N VAL A 296 -3.51 -11.86 -13.46
CA VAL A 296 -4.67 -12.70 -13.82
C VAL A 296 -4.62 -12.98 -15.32
N LEU A 297 -4.56 -11.93 -16.14
CA LEU A 297 -4.32 -12.04 -17.58
C LEU A 297 -3.67 -10.78 -18.14
N GLN A 298 -2.90 -10.92 -19.22
CA GLN A 298 -2.33 -9.81 -19.98
C GLN A 298 -2.30 -10.10 -21.49
N TYR A 299 -3.11 -9.35 -22.23
CA TYR A 299 -3.17 -9.29 -23.68
C TYR A 299 -2.96 -7.84 -24.12
N ASN A 300 -1.73 -7.35 -23.91
CA ASN A 300 -1.43 -5.91 -23.89
C ASN A 300 -0.05 -5.56 -24.49
N ARG A 301 0.51 -6.44 -25.34
CA ARG A 301 1.83 -6.18 -25.95
C ARG A 301 1.80 -4.95 -26.85
N HIS A 302 0.70 -4.75 -27.58
CA HIS A 302 0.35 -3.57 -28.34
C HIS A 302 -1.17 -3.57 -28.60
N SER A 303 -1.71 -2.52 -29.23
CA SER A 303 -3.17 -2.38 -29.41
C SER A 303 -3.82 -3.56 -30.15
N LEU A 304 -3.14 -4.11 -31.16
CA LEU A 304 -3.62 -5.24 -31.97
C LEU A 304 -3.40 -6.64 -31.36
N ASP A 305 -2.61 -6.75 -30.28
CA ASP A 305 -2.32 -8.02 -29.60
C ASP A 305 -3.36 -8.29 -28.47
N GLY A 306 -4.39 -7.45 -28.39
CA GLY A 306 -5.53 -7.63 -27.51
C GLY A 306 -6.51 -8.71 -27.99
N ILE A 307 -7.52 -8.99 -27.17
CA ILE A 307 -8.55 -9.98 -27.46
C ILE A 307 -9.34 -9.52 -28.70
N PRO A 308 -9.45 -10.34 -29.77
CA PRO A 308 -10.29 -10.03 -30.92
C PRO A 308 -11.77 -9.88 -30.51
N TYR A 309 -12.40 -8.79 -30.93
CA TYR A 309 -13.77 -8.46 -30.54
C TYR A 309 -14.77 -8.64 -31.68
N GLY A 310 -15.88 -9.31 -31.38
CA GLY A 310 -16.93 -9.61 -32.34
C GLY A 310 -16.62 -10.68 -33.37
N VAL A 311 -15.56 -11.46 -33.14
CA VAL A 311 -15.19 -12.64 -33.92
C VAL A 311 -14.79 -13.77 -32.97
N PRO A 312 -15.01 -15.05 -33.34
CA PRO A 312 -14.52 -16.17 -32.55
C PRO A 312 -13.00 -16.11 -32.38
N ASN A 313 -12.52 -16.42 -31.17
CA ASN A 313 -11.10 -16.46 -30.83
C ASN A 313 -10.85 -17.50 -29.72
N GLU A 314 -9.58 -17.77 -29.43
CA GLU A 314 -9.14 -18.79 -28.44
C GLU A 314 -8.38 -18.15 -27.26
N PHE A 315 -8.58 -16.85 -27.01
CA PHE A 315 -7.94 -16.20 -25.87
C PHE A 315 -8.56 -16.71 -24.58
N ASP A 316 -7.69 -16.97 -23.61
CA ASP A 316 -8.08 -17.54 -22.33
C ASP A 316 -8.35 -16.45 -21.30
N VAL A 317 -9.62 -16.07 -21.21
CA VAL A 317 -10.11 -15.06 -20.27
C VAL A 317 -10.60 -15.64 -18.95
N ASP A 318 -10.49 -16.97 -18.78
CA ASP A 318 -10.88 -17.71 -17.60
C ASP A 318 -9.67 -18.01 -16.72
N LYS A 319 -9.77 -17.79 -15.41
CA LYS A 319 -8.69 -18.13 -14.46
C LYS A 319 -9.25 -18.63 -13.16
N THR A 320 -8.48 -19.46 -12.45
CA THR A 320 -8.75 -19.80 -11.05
C THR A 320 -7.80 -19.01 -10.14
N ILE A 321 -8.36 -18.25 -9.20
CA ILE A 321 -7.61 -17.39 -8.28
C ILE A 321 -7.77 -17.91 -6.85
N SER A 322 -6.66 -18.09 -6.14
CA SER A 322 -6.62 -18.47 -4.72
C SER A 322 -5.97 -17.37 -3.88
N ILE A 323 -6.69 -16.93 -2.84
CA ILE A 323 -6.32 -15.81 -1.98
C ILE A 323 -5.73 -16.31 -0.66
N PRO A 324 -4.60 -15.74 -0.18
CA PRO A 324 -4.03 -16.09 1.12
C PRO A 324 -5.02 -15.90 2.28
N GLN A 325 -4.88 -16.73 3.33
CA GLN A 325 -5.81 -16.72 4.47
C GLN A 325 -5.76 -15.43 5.30
N ASN A 326 -4.61 -14.75 5.33
CA ASN A 326 -4.42 -13.51 6.08
C ASN A 326 -4.69 -12.24 5.25
N ALA A 327 -5.28 -12.34 4.06
CA ALA A 327 -5.67 -11.16 3.29
C ALA A 327 -6.75 -10.36 4.03
N GLU A 328 -6.51 -9.07 4.24
CA GLU A 328 -7.44 -8.14 4.89
C GLU A 328 -8.14 -7.23 3.87
N ALA A 329 -7.51 -7.04 2.71
CA ALA A 329 -8.17 -6.49 1.51
C ALA A 329 -7.86 -7.36 0.28
N THR A 330 -8.81 -7.42 -0.65
CA THR A 330 -8.65 -8.08 -1.94
C THR A 330 -9.38 -7.26 -3.01
N PHE A 331 -8.72 -7.03 -4.14
CA PHE A 331 -9.35 -6.34 -5.27
C PHE A 331 -8.70 -6.71 -6.59
N LEU A 332 -9.39 -6.40 -7.68
CA LEU A 332 -8.86 -6.50 -9.04
C LEU A 332 -8.45 -5.12 -9.55
N ARG A 333 -7.35 -5.06 -10.30
CA ARG A 333 -6.90 -3.90 -11.04
C ARG A 333 -6.93 -4.22 -12.52
N THR A 334 -7.71 -3.48 -13.30
CA THR A 334 -7.86 -3.71 -14.74
C THR A 334 -7.51 -2.44 -15.56
N ILE A 335 -6.76 -2.63 -16.64
CA ILE A 335 -6.49 -1.60 -17.66
C ILE A 335 -6.94 -2.16 -19.01
N ILE A 336 -7.92 -1.51 -19.64
CA ILE A 336 -8.52 -1.96 -20.90
C ILE A 336 -8.69 -0.80 -21.88
N THR A 337 -8.37 -1.02 -23.16
CA THR A 337 -8.58 -0.08 -24.26
C THR A 337 -9.04 -0.80 -25.51
N GLY A 338 -10.08 -0.29 -26.17
CA GLY A 338 -10.52 -0.79 -27.47
C GLY A 338 -9.77 -0.15 -28.63
N TRP A 339 -9.41 -0.94 -29.62
CA TRP A 339 -8.84 -0.50 -30.90
C TRP A 339 -9.75 -0.92 -32.06
N GLY A 340 -9.77 -0.11 -33.11
CA GLY A 340 -10.34 -0.46 -34.39
C GLY A 340 -11.66 0.22 -34.69
N HIS A 341 -12.08 0.08 -35.93
CA HIS A 341 -13.29 0.66 -36.49
C HIS A 341 -14.08 -0.38 -37.32
N ALA A 342 -14.21 -1.58 -36.76
CA ALA A 342 -15.03 -2.66 -37.27
C ALA A 342 -16.53 -2.29 -37.24
N THR A 343 -17.24 -2.74 -38.27
CA THR A 343 -18.68 -2.63 -38.46
C THR A 343 -19.40 -3.90 -37.97
N PRO A 344 -20.72 -3.85 -37.66
CA PRO A 344 -21.64 -2.74 -37.85
C PRO A 344 -21.46 -1.60 -36.84
N ASN A 345 -21.73 -0.36 -37.28
CA ASN A 345 -21.65 0.82 -36.41
C ASN A 345 -22.83 0.88 -35.44
N ASP A 346 -22.55 1.31 -34.22
CA ASP A 346 -23.55 1.76 -33.26
C ASP A 346 -24.22 3.09 -33.70
N PRO A 347 -25.36 3.47 -33.09
CA PRO A 347 -25.95 4.79 -33.25
C PRO A 347 -24.93 5.92 -33.10
N GLY A 348 -25.03 6.92 -33.98
CA GLY A 348 -24.03 7.99 -34.06
C GLY A 348 -22.80 7.64 -34.89
N GLY A 349 -22.78 6.48 -35.55
CA GLY A 349 -21.70 6.08 -36.46
C GLY A 349 -20.43 5.66 -35.72
N ARG A 350 -20.58 4.98 -34.59
CA ARG A 350 -19.49 4.56 -33.70
C ARG A 350 -19.10 3.09 -33.97
N PRO A 351 -18.01 2.83 -34.72
CA PRO A 351 -17.54 1.48 -34.95
C PRO A 351 -16.75 0.91 -33.76
N CYS A 352 -16.55 -0.40 -33.71
CA CYS A 352 -15.85 -1.06 -32.61
C CYS A 352 -14.36 -1.34 -32.90
N ALA A 353 -13.48 -1.39 -31.89
CA ALA A 353 -13.72 -1.17 -30.47
C ALA A 353 -13.28 0.22 -29.97
N GLU A 354 -12.74 1.08 -30.83
CA GLU A 354 -12.29 2.42 -30.43
C GLU A 354 -13.47 3.34 -30.07
N TRP A 355 -14.59 3.26 -30.79
CA TRP A 355 -15.65 4.26 -30.72
C TRP A 355 -16.95 3.79 -30.06
N CYS A 356 -17.26 2.50 -30.20
CA CYS A 356 -18.49 1.91 -29.71
C CYS A 356 -18.44 1.75 -28.19
N PHE A 357 -19.42 2.32 -27.48
CA PHE A 357 -19.44 2.24 -26.03
C PHE A 357 -19.93 0.86 -25.60
N ARG A 358 -19.25 0.24 -24.63
CA ARG A 358 -19.57 -1.11 -24.14
C ARG A 358 -19.58 -1.22 -22.62
N ARG A 359 -20.25 -2.23 -22.08
CA ARG A 359 -20.27 -2.62 -20.66
C ARG A 359 -19.79 -4.07 -20.55
N HIS A 360 -18.50 -4.23 -20.33
CA HIS A 360 -17.91 -5.55 -20.06
C HIS A 360 -18.14 -5.92 -18.60
N HIS A 361 -18.06 -7.21 -18.28
CA HIS A 361 -18.24 -7.70 -16.92
C HIS A 361 -17.05 -8.54 -16.48
N ILE A 362 -16.84 -8.57 -15.16
CA ILE A 362 -16.03 -9.61 -14.52
C ILE A 362 -17.00 -10.57 -13.84
N LEU A 363 -16.93 -11.83 -14.23
CA LEU A 363 -17.70 -12.90 -13.64
C LEU A 363 -16.86 -13.59 -12.57
N ILE A 364 -17.40 -13.68 -11.35
CA ILE A 364 -16.79 -14.41 -10.24
C ILE A 364 -17.65 -15.65 -9.97
N ASN A 365 -17.08 -16.84 -10.12
CA ASN A 365 -17.82 -18.12 -10.07
C ASN A 365 -19.02 -18.14 -11.03
N GLY A 366 -18.87 -17.54 -12.22
CA GLY A 366 -19.90 -17.45 -13.25
C GLY A 366 -21.00 -16.41 -13.01
N ALA A 367 -20.89 -15.57 -11.96
CA ALA A 367 -21.83 -14.49 -11.69
C ALA A 367 -21.22 -13.13 -12.03
N GLU A 368 -21.92 -12.32 -12.83
CA GLU A 368 -21.56 -10.92 -13.09
C GLU A 368 -21.44 -10.15 -11.77
N THR A 369 -20.20 -9.84 -11.38
CA THR A 369 -19.90 -9.25 -10.06
C THR A 369 -19.44 -7.81 -10.19
N PHE A 370 -18.64 -7.52 -11.23
CA PHE A 370 -18.18 -6.15 -11.53
C PHE A 370 -18.48 -5.78 -12.98
N GLU A 371 -18.64 -4.49 -13.24
CA GLU A 371 -18.96 -3.94 -14.56
C GLU A 371 -17.93 -2.88 -14.96
N HIS A 372 -17.39 -2.99 -16.17
CA HIS A 372 -16.52 -2.01 -16.78
C HIS A 372 -17.22 -1.28 -17.92
N TYR A 373 -17.76 -0.10 -17.61
CA TYR A 373 -18.29 0.79 -18.63
C TYR A 373 -17.18 1.50 -19.41
N MET A 374 -17.08 1.19 -20.70
CA MET A 374 -16.23 1.83 -21.71
C MET A 374 -17.00 3.00 -22.36
N GLY A 375 -17.27 4.03 -21.57
CA GLY A 375 -18.04 5.21 -21.97
C GLY A 375 -17.19 6.42 -22.38
N PRO A 376 -17.83 7.57 -22.67
CA PRO A 376 -17.12 8.82 -22.88
C PRO A 376 -16.47 9.30 -21.58
N ILE A 377 -15.21 9.75 -21.66
CA ILE A 377 -14.45 10.25 -20.50
C ILE A 377 -14.07 11.74 -20.59
N GLY A 378 -14.57 12.45 -21.61
CA GLY A 378 -14.42 13.89 -21.73
C GLY A 378 -13.18 14.33 -22.51
N CYS A 379 -12.90 13.72 -23.67
CA CYS A 379 -11.68 14.02 -24.45
C CYS A 379 -11.58 15.49 -24.87
N SER A 380 -12.70 16.15 -25.12
CA SER A 380 -12.74 17.59 -25.47
C SER A 380 -12.24 18.52 -24.35
N SER A 381 -12.19 18.05 -23.10
CA SER A 381 -11.65 18.76 -21.95
C SER A 381 -10.25 18.31 -21.55
N ASN A 382 -9.56 17.51 -22.38
CA ASN A 382 -8.21 17.06 -22.08
C ASN A 382 -7.26 18.27 -21.88
N PRO A 383 -6.53 18.37 -20.75
CA PRO A 383 -5.57 19.45 -20.51
C PRO A 383 -4.43 19.48 -21.54
N VAL A 384 -4.08 18.33 -22.14
CA VAL A 384 -3.17 18.26 -23.30
C VAL A 384 -3.94 18.63 -24.56
N ALA A 385 -4.11 19.93 -24.75
CA ALA A 385 -4.82 20.52 -25.88
C ALA A 385 -4.24 21.90 -26.27
N PRO A 386 -4.47 22.37 -27.51
CA PRO A 386 -5.01 21.60 -28.65
C PRO A 386 -4.00 20.57 -29.17
N GLN A 387 -4.48 19.47 -29.77
CA GLN A 387 -3.63 18.48 -30.45
C GLN A 387 -3.80 18.55 -31.97
N GLY A 388 -2.86 17.97 -32.72
CA GLY A 388 -2.79 18.06 -34.19
C GLY A 388 -3.79 17.21 -34.98
N GLY A 389 -4.53 16.32 -34.31
CA GLY A 389 -5.44 15.35 -34.95
C GLY A 389 -6.86 15.37 -34.38
N ASN A 390 -7.60 14.27 -34.57
CA ASN A 390 -9.00 14.17 -34.16
C ASN A 390 -9.13 13.86 -32.65
N TRP A 391 -8.60 14.73 -31.78
CA TRP A 391 -8.45 14.45 -30.34
C TRP A 391 -9.73 14.64 -29.50
N ALA A 392 -10.59 15.59 -29.87
CA ALA A 392 -11.71 16.01 -29.03
C ALA A 392 -12.88 15.02 -28.90
N PRO A 393 -13.23 14.20 -29.91
CA PRO A 393 -14.32 13.22 -29.77
C PRO A 393 -13.98 12.07 -28.82
N ASP A 394 -14.95 11.70 -27.98
CA ASP A 394 -14.81 10.61 -27.02
C ASP A 394 -14.71 9.23 -27.69
N ARG A 395 -13.64 8.52 -27.36
CA ARG A 395 -13.49 7.07 -27.56
C ARG A 395 -14.15 6.32 -26.41
N ALA A 396 -14.25 5.01 -26.56
CA ALA A 396 -14.77 4.12 -25.53
C ALA A 396 -13.72 3.90 -24.44
N GLY A 397 -13.80 4.68 -23.36
CA GLY A 397 -13.00 4.52 -22.15
C GLY A 397 -11.57 5.07 -22.20
N TRP A 398 -11.19 5.82 -23.23
CA TRP A 398 -9.86 6.45 -23.32
C TRP A 398 -9.89 7.74 -24.15
N CYS A 399 -8.80 8.53 -24.09
CA CYS A 399 -8.60 9.72 -24.91
C CYS A 399 -7.15 9.82 -25.44
N PRO A 400 -6.95 10.34 -26.66
CA PRO A 400 -5.63 10.73 -27.14
C PRO A 400 -4.97 11.73 -26.21
N GLY A 401 -3.69 11.53 -25.89
CA GLY A 401 -2.95 12.41 -24.97
C GLY A 401 -3.38 12.29 -23.51
N MET A 402 -3.72 11.09 -23.05
CA MET A 402 -4.18 10.84 -21.69
C MET A 402 -3.72 9.47 -21.20
N SER A 403 -3.54 9.31 -19.89
CA SER A 403 -3.44 7.99 -19.27
C SER A 403 -4.76 7.23 -19.39
N VAL A 404 -4.67 5.92 -19.56
CA VAL A 404 -5.84 5.05 -19.57
C VAL A 404 -6.29 4.84 -18.12
N PRO A 405 -7.60 4.96 -17.82
CA PRO A 405 -8.09 4.77 -16.45
C PRO A 405 -7.77 3.38 -15.89
N ASN A 406 -7.27 3.34 -14.66
CA ASN A 406 -7.21 2.11 -13.87
C ASN A 406 -8.61 1.84 -13.30
N ARG A 407 -9.11 0.63 -13.49
CA ARG A 407 -10.38 0.17 -12.92
C ARG A 407 -10.07 -0.69 -11.70
N ILE A 408 -10.64 -0.34 -10.55
CA ILE A 408 -10.40 -1.00 -9.26
C ILE A 408 -11.71 -1.62 -8.78
N ASP A 409 -11.72 -2.94 -8.67
CA ASP A 409 -12.89 -3.72 -8.26
C ASP A 409 -12.66 -4.32 -6.87
N MET A 410 -13.21 -3.68 -5.85
CA MET A 410 -13.03 -4.07 -4.45
C MET A 410 -13.95 -5.23 -4.08
N PHE A 411 -13.41 -6.26 -3.45
CA PHE A 411 -14.21 -7.27 -2.75
C PHE A 411 -14.49 -6.80 -1.32
N ASP A 412 -15.77 -6.78 -0.94
CA ASP A 412 -16.22 -6.51 0.42
C ASP A 412 -17.27 -7.57 0.84
N PRO A 413 -16.94 -8.48 1.79
CA PRO A 413 -15.68 -8.58 2.52
C PRO A 413 -14.52 -9.09 1.63
N ALA A 414 -13.29 -8.97 2.13
CA ALA A 414 -12.11 -9.54 1.49
C ALA A 414 -12.24 -11.06 1.27
N MET A 415 -11.64 -11.57 0.19
CA MET A 415 -11.77 -12.97 -0.24
C MET A 415 -10.79 -13.92 0.47
N ALA A 416 -10.43 -13.60 1.72
CA ALA A 416 -9.39 -14.29 2.49
C ALA A 416 -9.58 -15.82 2.55
N GLY A 417 -8.55 -16.57 2.14
CA GLY A 417 -8.56 -18.04 2.16
C GLY A 417 -9.51 -18.69 1.14
N GLN A 418 -10.13 -17.93 0.24
CA GLN A 418 -11.04 -18.44 -0.78
C GLN A 418 -10.32 -18.72 -2.10
N THR A 419 -10.88 -19.66 -2.86
CA THR A 419 -10.56 -19.88 -4.26
C THR A 419 -11.83 -19.65 -5.09
N PHE A 420 -11.71 -18.90 -6.18
CA PHE A 420 -12.83 -18.60 -7.08
C PHE A 420 -12.38 -18.61 -8.54
N THR A 421 -13.32 -18.82 -9.45
CA THR A 421 -13.08 -18.60 -10.88
C THR A 421 -13.33 -17.15 -11.23
N PHE A 422 -12.48 -16.62 -12.10
CA PHE A 422 -12.55 -15.31 -12.71
C PHE A 422 -12.78 -15.51 -14.22
N GLU A 423 -13.64 -14.68 -14.81
CA GLU A 423 -13.80 -14.58 -16.25
C GLU A 423 -13.97 -13.10 -16.62
N TYR A 424 -13.27 -12.63 -17.65
CA TYR A 424 -13.51 -11.29 -18.22
C TYR A 424 -14.44 -11.39 -19.44
N ASP A 425 -15.71 -11.05 -19.24
CA ASP A 425 -16.76 -11.16 -20.24
C ASP A 425 -16.91 -9.85 -21.04
N LEU A 426 -16.68 -9.93 -22.35
CA LEU A 426 -16.85 -8.80 -23.25
C LEU A 426 -18.29 -8.75 -23.74
N GLU A 427 -19.02 -7.65 -23.48
CA GLU A 427 -20.37 -7.41 -24.02
C GLU A 427 -20.55 -7.95 -25.45
N ASP A 428 -21.55 -8.81 -25.63
CA ASP A 428 -21.87 -9.45 -26.90
C ASP A 428 -22.01 -8.45 -28.06
N TRP A 429 -21.22 -8.68 -29.11
CA TRP A 429 -21.31 -7.98 -30.38
C TRP A 429 -20.76 -8.89 -31.48
N THR A 430 -21.25 -8.75 -32.71
CA THR A 430 -20.75 -9.53 -33.86
C THR A 430 -20.29 -8.59 -34.94
N SER A 431 -19.05 -8.74 -35.38
CA SER A 431 -18.50 -8.00 -36.50
C SER A 431 -19.09 -8.51 -37.83
N ASP A 432 -19.53 -7.59 -38.68
CA ASP A 432 -19.84 -7.87 -40.10
C ASP A 432 -18.67 -7.51 -41.03
N SER A 433 -17.55 -7.10 -40.43
CA SER A 433 -16.34 -6.67 -41.12
C SER A 433 -15.63 -7.87 -41.74
N GLY A 434 -15.48 -7.89 -43.06
CA GLY A 434 -14.61 -8.86 -43.73
C GLY A 434 -13.13 -8.50 -43.57
N GLY A 435 -12.37 -9.29 -42.81
CA GLY A 435 -10.91 -9.44 -42.91
C GLY A 435 -10.00 -8.28 -42.44
N THR A 436 -10.21 -7.03 -42.89
CA THR A 436 -9.24 -5.93 -42.69
C THR A 436 -9.65 -4.85 -41.67
N ASN A 437 -10.92 -4.80 -41.27
CA ASN A 437 -11.40 -3.90 -40.21
C ASN A 437 -11.71 -4.74 -38.98
N ASN A 438 -10.69 -4.97 -38.15
CA ASN A 438 -10.85 -5.77 -36.93
C ASN A 438 -10.99 -4.86 -35.70
N ALA A 439 -11.51 -5.44 -34.63
CA ALA A 439 -11.64 -4.81 -33.33
C ALA A 439 -10.86 -5.63 -32.31
N TYR A 440 -10.18 -4.97 -31.38
CA TYR A 440 -9.41 -5.63 -30.33
C TYR A 440 -9.57 -4.90 -29.00
N TYR A 441 -9.54 -5.64 -27.90
CA TYR A 441 -9.38 -5.09 -26.55
C TYR A 441 -8.03 -5.47 -25.98
N ALA A 442 -7.10 -4.51 -25.95
CA ALA A 442 -5.87 -4.67 -25.19
C ALA A 442 -6.22 -4.60 -23.70
N ILE A 443 -5.86 -5.62 -22.92
CA ILE A 443 -6.29 -5.76 -21.53
C ILE A 443 -5.18 -6.30 -20.64
N SER A 444 -5.10 -5.79 -19.42
CA SER A 444 -4.36 -6.38 -18.31
C SER A 444 -5.23 -6.39 -17.07
N THR A 445 -5.31 -7.52 -16.38
CA THR A 445 -5.99 -7.65 -15.09
C THR A 445 -5.05 -8.28 -14.08
N PHE A 446 -5.03 -7.70 -12.89
CA PHE A 446 -4.23 -8.17 -11.75
C PHE A 446 -5.12 -8.37 -10.54
N VAL A 447 -4.76 -9.30 -9.66
CA VAL A 447 -5.35 -9.45 -8.33
C VAL A 447 -4.36 -8.94 -7.30
N VAL A 448 -4.83 -8.07 -6.40
CA VAL A 448 -4.05 -7.46 -5.34
C VAL A 448 -4.62 -7.88 -3.99
N VAL A 449 -3.73 -8.23 -3.07
CA VAL A 449 -4.05 -8.51 -1.67
C VAL A 449 -3.22 -7.63 -0.75
N LYS A 450 -3.80 -7.23 0.37
CA LYS A 450 -3.13 -6.41 1.40
C LYS A 450 -3.36 -6.99 2.80
N SER A 451 -2.39 -6.82 3.70
CA SER A 451 -2.47 -7.24 5.12
C SER A 451 -1.54 -6.42 6.01
N ASN A 452 -1.87 -6.36 7.29
CA ASN A 452 -1.02 -5.89 8.39
C ASN A 452 0.08 -6.89 8.79
N SER A 453 0.04 -8.11 8.24
CA SER A 453 1.07 -9.13 8.39
C SER A 453 1.70 -9.48 7.03
N PRO A 454 2.95 -10.00 6.99
CA PRO A 454 3.55 -10.46 5.74
C PRO A 454 2.60 -11.39 4.98
N ILE A 455 2.34 -11.08 3.71
CA ILE A 455 1.34 -11.77 2.90
C ILE A 455 1.99 -12.43 1.68
N GLU A 456 1.54 -13.64 1.37
CA GLU A 456 1.98 -14.37 0.19
C GLU A 456 1.30 -13.83 -1.08
N THR A 457 1.93 -14.07 -2.22
CA THR A 457 1.37 -13.72 -3.53
C THR A 457 0.14 -14.60 -3.84
N PRO A 458 -0.99 -14.02 -4.30
CA PRO A 458 -2.15 -14.79 -4.73
C PRO A 458 -1.77 -15.79 -5.83
N MET A 459 -2.33 -17.00 -5.79
CA MET A 459 -2.06 -17.97 -6.85
C MET A 459 -3.10 -17.85 -7.95
N VAL A 460 -2.64 -17.76 -9.19
CA VAL A 460 -3.48 -17.76 -10.40
C VAL A 460 -3.09 -18.97 -11.23
N THR A 461 -4.08 -19.76 -11.63
CA THR A 461 -3.92 -20.89 -12.56
C THR A 461 -4.93 -20.80 -13.69
N GLU A 462 -4.66 -21.55 -14.76
CA GLU A 462 -5.67 -21.85 -15.78
C GLU A 462 -6.88 -22.59 -15.19
#